data_AF-S6A503-F1
#
_entry.id   AF-S6A503-F1
#
_cell.length_a   1.000
_cell.length_b   1.000
_cell.length_c   1.000
_cell.angle_alpha   90.00
_cell.angle_beta   90.00
_cell.angle_gamma   90.00
#
_symmetry.space_group_name_H-M   'P 1'
#
loop_
_entity.id
_entity.type
_entity.pdbx_description
1 polymer ?
#
loop_
_entity_poly.entity_id
_entity_poly.type
_entity_poly.pdbx_seq_one_letter_code
_entity_poly.pdbx_strand_id
1 'polypeptide(L)'
;MRFSSHYKMNNDDIIDYVFEHTDFFSSNENLVCEEIGDGNINYVYRIFEKSSNAENIHSGLKTQKSLILKQADVQTRVRPDGFLNPDRSAREAEVLKIQFSLAPEFIPKVFYSDKVMAIIIMEDIGSYTNLKKELMKASILPELGKKLSQFIIKTTLPLTELIIGYEKKSEAAKKFYNPELCKITEELVFTHPYNDLRGRNILFKENEQWLKSKLYNNTPLAAAAAHLKERFCNYPQSLIHGDLHSASVFVNGSSSLKNINLKIIDPEFAFYGPIGYDLGNVLAHFIFAETYVKYTKEISEEKKNIFLNFMLKTKHDFLTNFFTEGAQYLQSGIKDSAYKNKTFIANYLKNTLKDAIGFCGAELNRRVIGSAKTAEITSITEENKTLRIQLEQDLVNTGIKMMLNTDSYIEELFCK
;
A
#
# COMPACT_ATOMS: atom_id res chain seq x y z
N MET A 1 -21.61 -2.47 -31.04
CA MET A 1 -21.26 -1.21 -30.35
C MET A 1 -19.79 -1.29 -29.95
N ARG A 2 -19.03 -0.21 -30.10
CA ARG A 2 -17.65 -0.13 -29.58
C ARG A 2 -17.69 -0.34 -28.05
N PHE A 3 -16.66 -0.93 -27.47
CA PHE A 3 -16.53 -1.17 -26.02
C PHE A 3 -17.59 -2.05 -25.34
N SER A 4 -18.35 -2.86 -26.11
CA SER A 4 -19.41 -3.73 -25.57
C SER A 4 -18.91 -5.10 -25.05
N SER A 5 -17.63 -5.38 -25.18
CA SER A 5 -16.96 -6.60 -24.69
C SER A 5 -15.52 -6.28 -24.31
N HIS A 6 -15.01 -6.90 -23.25
CA HIS A 6 -13.65 -6.66 -22.77
C HIS A 6 -12.58 -6.93 -23.84
N TYR A 7 -11.65 -5.99 -24.00
CA TYR A 7 -10.39 -6.18 -24.71
C TYR A 7 -9.35 -5.18 -24.19
N LYS A 8 -8.06 -5.48 -24.39
CA LYS A 8 -6.99 -4.54 -24.10
C LYS A 8 -7.00 -3.40 -25.13
N MET A 9 -7.30 -2.19 -24.69
CA MET A 9 -7.37 -1.02 -25.56
C MET A 9 -5.98 -0.57 -26.01
N ASN A 10 -5.89 -0.04 -27.23
CA ASN A 10 -4.71 0.71 -27.68
C ASN A 10 -4.86 2.21 -27.33
N ASN A 11 -3.87 3.02 -27.67
CA ASN A 11 -3.87 4.45 -27.32
C ASN A 11 -5.03 5.24 -27.96
N ASP A 12 -5.41 4.92 -29.20
CA ASP A 12 -6.51 5.61 -29.90
C ASP A 12 -7.86 5.22 -29.29
N ASP A 13 -8.04 3.94 -28.96
CA ASP A 13 -9.19 3.44 -28.22
C ASP A 13 -9.36 4.14 -26.88
N ILE A 14 -8.26 4.36 -26.16
CA ILE A 14 -8.26 5.05 -24.85
C ILE A 14 -8.68 6.51 -24.99
N ILE A 15 -8.15 7.22 -26.00
CA ILE A 15 -8.51 8.62 -26.25
C ILE A 15 -10.00 8.74 -26.54
N ASP A 16 -10.52 7.91 -27.44
CA ASP A 16 -11.94 7.90 -27.77
C ASP A 16 -12.79 7.50 -26.57
N TYR A 17 -12.38 6.48 -25.82
CA TYR A 17 -13.10 6.01 -24.64
C TYR A 17 -13.25 7.10 -23.57
N VAL A 18 -12.15 7.81 -23.26
CA VAL A 18 -12.15 8.91 -22.29
C VAL A 18 -13.08 10.03 -22.75
N PHE A 19 -13.07 10.36 -24.05
CA PHE A 19 -13.91 11.41 -24.62
C PHE A 19 -15.40 11.02 -24.65
N GLU A 20 -15.73 9.77 -24.98
CA GLU A 20 -17.11 9.27 -25.03
C GLU A 20 -17.76 9.12 -23.64
N HIS A 21 -16.96 8.86 -22.60
CA HIS A 21 -17.48 8.51 -21.26
C HIS A 21 -17.24 9.59 -20.20
N THR A 22 -16.55 10.69 -20.54
CA THR A 22 -16.31 11.80 -19.61
C THR A 22 -16.42 13.15 -20.31
N ASP A 23 -16.94 14.15 -19.59
CA ASP A 23 -16.90 15.55 -20.03
C ASP A 23 -15.57 16.23 -19.67
N PHE A 24 -14.49 15.46 -19.48
CA PHE A 24 -13.23 15.99 -18.98
C PHE A 24 -12.47 16.77 -20.04
N PHE A 25 -12.55 16.41 -21.32
CA PHE A 25 -11.92 17.15 -22.42
C PHE A 25 -12.98 17.71 -23.36
N SER A 26 -12.75 18.91 -23.91
CA SER A 26 -13.71 19.54 -24.83
C SER A 26 -13.55 19.07 -26.28
N SER A 27 -12.43 18.43 -26.62
CA SER A 27 -12.13 17.86 -27.93
C SER A 27 -11.15 16.70 -27.78
N ASN A 28 -11.20 15.73 -28.70
CA ASN A 28 -10.23 14.63 -28.80
C ASN A 28 -9.06 14.91 -29.78
N GLU A 29 -9.12 15.99 -30.58
CA GLU A 29 -8.19 16.26 -31.69
C GLU A 29 -6.73 16.51 -31.27
N ASN A 30 -6.46 16.80 -29.99
CA ASN A 30 -5.13 17.11 -29.47
C ASN A 30 -4.76 16.31 -28.21
N LEU A 31 -5.46 15.21 -27.96
CA LEU A 31 -5.15 14.35 -26.81
C LEU A 31 -3.94 13.47 -27.13
N VAL A 32 -3.05 13.35 -26.15
CA VAL A 32 -1.93 12.42 -26.15
C VAL A 32 -2.19 11.39 -25.07
N CYS A 33 -1.94 10.11 -25.39
CA CYS A 33 -2.05 8.99 -24.47
C CYS A 33 -0.68 8.33 -24.31
N GLU A 34 -0.19 8.25 -23.08
CA GLU A 34 1.09 7.62 -22.72
C GLU A 34 0.85 6.53 -21.67
N GLU A 35 1.37 5.32 -21.90
CA GLU A 35 1.38 4.27 -20.87
C GLU A 35 2.50 4.56 -19.87
N ILE A 36 2.15 4.69 -18.59
CA ILE A 36 3.06 5.08 -17.51
C ILE A 36 3.09 4.06 -16.36
N GLY A 37 2.43 2.91 -16.52
CA GLY A 37 2.34 1.91 -15.46
C GLY A 37 3.66 1.19 -15.26
N ASP A 38 4.16 1.15 -14.03
CA ASP A 38 5.31 0.33 -13.61
C ASP A 38 4.91 -0.91 -12.79
N GLY A 39 3.60 -1.11 -12.58
CA GLY A 39 3.03 -2.22 -11.80
C GLY A 39 2.90 -3.55 -12.57
N ASN A 40 2.70 -4.64 -11.82
CA ASN A 40 2.75 -6.00 -12.34
C ASN A 40 1.40 -6.53 -12.91
N ILE A 41 0.28 -5.88 -12.59
CA ILE A 41 -1.07 -6.42 -12.79
C ILE A 41 -1.86 -5.63 -13.85
N ASN A 42 -1.90 -4.30 -13.74
CA ASN A 42 -2.79 -3.43 -14.53
C ASN A 42 -2.01 -2.44 -15.41
N TYR A 43 -2.62 -1.99 -16.49
CA TYR A 43 -2.10 -0.94 -17.37
C TYR A 43 -2.57 0.43 -16.90
N VAL A 44 -1.69 1.43 -16.92
CA VAL A 44 -1.99 2.80 -16.49
C VAL A 44 -1.60 3.75 -17.58
N TYR A 45 -2.55 4.54 -18.04
CA TYR A 45 -2.39 5.50 -19.12
C TYR A 45 -2.64 6.91 -18.61
N ARG A 46 -1.77 7.83 -19.01
CA ARG A 46 -1.94 9.26 -18.79
C ARG A 46 -2.46 9.88 -20.07
N ILE A 47 -3.56 10.61 -19.97
CA ILE A 47 -4.18 11.32 -21.09
C ILE A 47 -4.11 12.81 -20.81
N PHE A 48 -3.58 13.58 -21.77
CA PHE A 48 -3.40 15.02 -21.62
C PHE A 48 -3.51 15.77 -22.95
N GLU A 49 -3.90 17.04 -22.89
CA GLU A 49 -3.94 17.91 -24.07
C GLU A 49 -2.51 18.33 -24.49
N LYS A 50 -2.12 18.08 -25.74
CA LYS A 50 -0.87 18.60 -26.31
C LYS A 50 -0.91 20.13 -26.26
N SER A 51 0.08 20.78 -25.64
CA SER A 51 0.14 22.25 -25.64
C SER A 51 0.28 22.74 -27.07
N SER A 52 -0.74 23.45 -27.58
CA SER A 52 -0.76 24.00 -28.93
C SER A 52 0.05 25.30 -29.08
N ASN A 53 0.65 25.83 -28.00
CA ASN A 53 1.45 27.06 -28.04
C ASN A 53 2.67 26.96 -27.11
N ALA A 54 3.84 26.65 -27.69
CA ALA A 54 5.14 26.85 -27.05
C ALA A 54 5.51 28.35 -26.87
N GLU A 55 4.67 29.28 -27.35
CA GLU A 55 5.01 30.71 -27.42
C GLU A 55 4.30 31.62 -26.39
N ASN A 56 3.43 31.10 -25.52
CA ASN A 56 2.79 31.92 -24.48
C ASN A 56 3.29 31.59 -23.07
N ILE A 57 4.62 31.69 -22.87
CA ILE A 57 5.28 31.62 -21.55
C ILE A 57 5.32 33.02 -20.90
N HIS A 58 4.21 33.76 -20.92
CA HIS A 58 4.08 35.05 -20.21
C HIS A 58 2.76 35.19 -19.44
N SER A 59 2.20 34.06 -18.96
CA SER A 59 1.30 34.08 -17.81
C SER A 59 1.53 32.81 -17.00
N GLY A 60 1.88 32.97 -15.72
CA GLY A 60 2.25 31.85 -14.85
C GLY A 60 1.14 30.82 -14.71
N LEU A 61 1.54 29.54 -14.73
CA LEU A 61 0.78 28.38 -14.24
C LEU A 61 -0.55 28.10 -14.95
N LYS A 62 -0.52 27.71 -16.23
CA LYS A 62 -1.50 26.75 -16.73
C LYS A 62 -0.92 25.34 -16.57
N THR A 63 -1.34 24.63 -15.52
CA THR A 63 -1.16 23.19 -15.44
C THR A 63 -1.89 22.54 -16.61
N GLN A 64 -1.18 21.74 -17.39
CA GLN A 64 -1.74 20.98 -18.51
C GLN A 64 -2.86 20.07 -17.99
N LYS A 65 -4.06 20.19 -18.57
CA LYS A 65 -5.22 19.38 -18.19
C LYS A 65 -4.94 17.92 -18.52
N SER A 66 -5.11 17.05 -17.54
CA SER A 66 -4.72 15.64 -17.62
C SER A 66 -5.54 14.75 -16.68
N LEU A 67 -5.70 13.48 -17.05
CA LEU A 67 -6.33 12.43 -16.25
C LEU A 67 -5.61 11.09 -16.41
N ILE A 68 -5.96 10.13 -15.57
CA ILE A 68 -5.46 8.76 -15.61
C ILE A 68 -6.57 7.80 -16.01
N LEU A 69 -6.27 6.87 -16.91
CA LEU A 69 -7.07 5.68 -17.18
C LEU A 69 -6.29 4.44 -16.72
N LYS A 70 -6.83 3.69 -15.77
CA LYS A 70 -6.33 2.38 -15.35
C LYS A 70 -7.20 1.29 -15.94
N GLN A 71 -6.60 0.30 -16.59
CA GLN A 71 -7.31 -0.86 -17.15
C GLN A 71 -6.74 -2.17 -16.59
N ALA A 72 -7.62 -3.04 -16.07
CA ALA A 72 -7.29 -4.42 -15.77
C ALA A 72 -7.51 -5.32 -16.99
N ASP A 73 -6.59 -6.24 -17.24
CA ASP A 73 -6.76 -7.28 -18.27
C ASP A 73 -6.89 -8.68 -17.64
N VAL A 74 -7.33 -9.66 -18.44
CA VAL A 74 -7.49 -11.07 -18.02
C VAL A 74 -6.13 -11.69 -17.70
N GLN A 75 -5.11 -11.40 -18.53
CA GLN A 75 -3.74 -11.80 -18.27
C GLN A 75 -2.99 -10.67 -17.56
N THR A 76 -2.31 -10.98 -16.46
CA THR A 76 -1.45 -10.01 -15.74
C THR A 76 -0.23 -9.64 -16.58
N ARG A 77 0.31 -8.43 -16.38
CA ARG A 77 1.40 -7.88 -17.23
C ARG A 77 2.68 -8.72 -17.23
N VAL A 78 3.04 -9.27 -16.07
CA VAL A 78 4.39 -9.84 -15.84
C VAL A 78 4.39 -11.37 -15.86
N ARG A 79 3.24 -12.02 -15.70
CA ARG A 79 3.16 -13.48 -15.61
C ARG A 79 2.34 -14.07 -16.77
N PRO A 80 2.99 -14.84 -17.67
CA PRO A 80 2.29 -15.54 -18.74
C PRO A 80 1.20 -16.49 -18.24
N ASP A 81 1.36 -17.04 -17.03
CA ASP A 81 0.40 -17.92 -16.34
C ASP A 81 -0.51 -17.19 -15.33
N GLY A 82 -0.38 -15.87 -15.21
CA GLY A 82 -1.16 -15.06 -14.28
C GLY A 82 -2.49 -14.66 -14.90
N PHE A 83 -3.56 -15.38 -14.57
CA PHE A 83 -4.93 -15.06 -14.97
C PHE A 83 -5.73 -14.58 -13.76
N LEU A 84 -6.31 -13.38 -13.87
CA LEU A 84 -7.14 -12.77 -12.83
C LEU A 84 -8.41 -12.22 -13.44
N ASN A 85 -9.52 -12.32 -12.71
CA ASN A 85 -10.77 -11.74 -13.15
C ASN A 85 -10.63 -10.19 -13.30
N PRO A 86 -10.93 -9.60 -14.47
CA PRO A 86 -10.91 -8.14 -14.67
C PRO A 86 -11.89 -7.37 -13.77
N ASP A 87 -12.91 -8.03 -13.23
CA ASP A 87 -13.87 -7.46 -12.26
C ASP A 87 -13.19 -6.82 -11.03
N ARG A 88 -11.91 -7.14 -10.77
CA ARG A 88 -11.09 -6.48 -9.75
C ARG A 88 -11.03 -4.95 -9.92
N SER A 89 -11.01 -4.39 -11.13
CA SER A 89 -11.01 -2.94 -11.33
C SER A 89 -12.33 -2.27 -10.94
N ALA A 90 -13.46 -2.95 -11.16
CA ALA A 90 -14.75 -2.45 -10.68
C ALA A 90 -14.79 -2.44 -9.15
N ARG A 91 -14.25 -3.48 -8.49
CA ARG A 91 -14.12 -3.53 -7.03
C ARG A 91 -13.20 -2.41 -6.51
N GLU A 92 -12.04 -2.22 -7.13
CA GLU A 92 -11.10 -1.15 -6.78
C GLU A 92 -11.77 0.24 -6.89
N ALA A 93 -12.50 0.51 -7.98
CA ALA A 93 -13.21 1.77 -8.16
C ALA A 93 -14.24 2.03 -7.05
N GLU A 94 -14.99 1.01 -6.63
CA GLU A 94 -15.95 1.12 -5.53
C GLU A 94 -15.26 1.39 -4.19
N VAL A 95 -14.11 0.76 -3.94
CA VAL A 95 -13.31 1.02 -2.73
C VAL A 95 -12.74 2.44 -2.74
N LEU A 96 -12.20 2.90 -3.88
CA LEU A 96 -11.72 4.28 -4.03
C LEU A 96 -12.83 5.30 -3.79
N LYS A 97 -14.05 5.07 -4.30
CA LYS A 97 -15.21 5.95 -4.03
C LYS A 97 -15.56 6.00 -2.54
N ILE A 98 -15.56 4.86 -1.84
CA ILE A 98 -15.81 4.80 -0.40
C ILE A 98 -14.72 5.56 0.35
N GLN A 99 -13.45 5.25 0.08
CA GLN A 99 -12.32 5.91 0.74
C GLN A 99 -12.30 7.42 0.46
N PHE A 100 -12.64 7.86 -0.76
CA PHE A 100 -12.76 9.27 -1.12
C PHE A 100 -13.89 9.95 -0.33
N SER A 101 -15.02 9.28 -0.11
CA SER A 101 -16.10 9.83 0.71
C SER A 101 -15.72 10.03 2.18
N LEU A 102 -14.78 9.21 2.69
CA LEU A 102 -14.32 9.24 4.08
C LEU A 102 -13.10 10.13 4.29
N ALA A 103 -12.23 10.23 3.28
CA ALA A 103 -10.91 10.83 3.36
C ALA A 103 -10.50 11.46 2.01
N PRO A 104 -11.27 12.43 1.49
CA PRO A 104 -11.11 12.97 0.12
C PRO A 104 -9.74 13.61 -0.13
N GLU A 105 -9.08 14.12 0.90
CA GLU A 105 -7.75 14.68 0.80
C GLU A 105 -6.70 13.62 0.38
N PHE A 106 -6.92 12.36 0.76
CA PHE A 106 -5.98 11.25 0.55
C PHE A 106 -6.21 10.46 -0.71
N ILE A 107 -7.37 10.56 -1.36
CA ILE A 107 -7.73 9.70 -2.50
C ILE A 107 -7.82 10.53 -3.77
N PRO A 108 -7.27 10.08 -4.92
CA PRO A 108 -7.54 10.72 -6.21
C PRO A 108 -9.02 10.61 -6.56
N LYS A 109 -9.61 11.67 -7.08
CA LYS A 109 -11.03 11.65 -7.47
C LYS A 109 -11.25 10.66 -8.62
N VAL A 110 -12.17 9.71 -8.46
CA VAL A 110 -12.65 8.85 -9.56
C VAL A 110 -13.70 9.61 -10.36
N PHE A 111 -13.47 9.75 -11.66
CA PHE A 111 -14.40 10.39 -12.60
C PHE A 111 -15.39 9.39 -13.19
N TYR A 112 -14.91 8.20 -13.54
CA TYR A 112 -15.72 7.18 -14.19
C TYR A 112 -15.14 5.78 -13.92
N SER A 113 -15.99 4.76 -13.99
CA SER A 113 -15.58 3.35 -13.86
C SER A 113 -16.50 2.47 -14.70
N ASP A 114 -15.94 1.54 -15.45
CA ASP A 114 -16.69 0.59 -16.27
C ASP A 114 -16.27 -0.84 -15.96
N LYS A 115 -17.28 -1.68 -15.71
CA LYS A 115 -17.10 -3.09 -15.44
C LYS A 115 -16.79 -3.88 -16.71
N VAL A 116 -17.40 -3.55 -17.85
CA VAL A 116 -17.27 -4.32 -19.11
C VAL A 116 -15.83 -4.23 -19.63
N MET A 117 -15.26 -3.03 -19.64
CA MET A 117 -13.89 -2.81 -20.08
C MET A 117 -12.85 -2.89 -18.95
N ALA A 118 -13.30 -3.10 -17.70
CA ALA A 118 -12.49 -3.14 -16.49
C ALA A 118 -11.62 -1.88 -16.31
N ILE A 119 -12.25 -0.71 -16.40
CA ILE A 119 -11.59 0.60 -16.43
C ILE A 119 -11.93 1.43 -15.18
N ILE A 120 -10.96 2.21 -14.74
CA ILE A 120 -11.13 3.34 -13.82
C ILE A 120 -10.52 4.60 -14.46
N ILE A 121 -11.31 5.67 -14.59
CA ILE A 121 -10.82 7.00 -14.99
C ILE A 121 -10.78 7.88 -13.75
N MET A 122 -9.62 8.45 -13.44
CA MET A 122 -9.39 9.20 -12.19
C MET A 122 -8.45 10.40 -12.35
N GLU A 123 -8.39 11.23 -11.30
CA GLU A 123 -7.51 12.40 -11.18
C GLU A 123 -6.05 12.06 -11.47
N ASP A 124 -5.41 12.87 -12.33
CA ASP A 124 -3.96 12.83 -12.51
C ASP A 124 -3.24 13.48 -11.33
N ILE A 125 -2.47 12.66 -10.62
CA ILE A 125 -1.62 13.06 -9.50
C ILE A 125 -0.15 13.23 -9.92
N GLY A 126 0.14 13.51 -11.19
CA GLY A 126 1.49 13.65 -11.75
C GLY A 126 2.37 14.72 -11.09
N SER A 127 1.79 15.65 -10.31
CA SER A 127 2.54 16.57 -9.45
C SER A 127 3.08 15.94 -8.16
N TYR A 128 2.71 14.70 -7.86
CA TYR A 128 3.17 13.95 -6.70
C TYR A 128 4.28 12.96 -7.10
N THR A 129 5.18 12.67 -6.18
CA THR A 129 6.23 11.66 -6.35
C THR A 129 5.90 10.42 -5.54
N ASN A 130 6.24 9.24 -6.06
CA ASN A 130 6.09 7.98 -5.33
C ASN A 130 6.88 7.99 -4.00
N LEU A 131 6.21 7.67 -2.88
CA LEU A 131 6.79 7.75 -1.54
C LEU A 131 8.02 6.84 -1.39
N LYS A 132 8.01 5.64 -1.98
CA LYS A 132 9.20 4.76 -1.98
C LYS A 132 10.43 5.47 -2.55
N LYS A 133 10.27 6.14 -3.70
CA LYS A 133 11.37 6.87 -4.36
C LYS A 133 11.89 8.01 -3.48
N GLU A 134 11.00 8.73 -2.80
CA GLU A 134 11.40 9.80 -1.87
C GLU A 134 12.11 9.26 -0.62
N LEU A 135 11.61 8.17 -0.03
CA LEU A 135 12.25 7.56 1.13
C LEU A 135 13.62 6.97 0.79
N MET A 136 13.79 6.34 -0.37
CA MET A 136 15.10 5.86 -0.83
C MET A 136 16.10 6.99 -1.07
N LYS A 137 15.64 8.19 -1.46
CA LYS A 137 16.50 9.40 -1.53
C LYS A 137 16.84 9.97 -0.16
N ALA A 138 16.39 9.36 0.93
CA ALA A 138 16.45 9.89 2.28
C ALA A 138 15.78 11.28 2.40
N SER A 139 14.66 11.50 1.70
CA SER A 139 13.87 12.73 1.81
C SER A 139 13.19 12.81 3.18
N ILE A 140 13.22 14.00 3.81
CA ILE A 140 12.52 14.26 5.07
C ILE A 140 11.10 14.72 4.75
N LEU A 141 10.12 13.99 5.25
CA LEU A 141 8.69 14.19 4.96
C LEU A 141 7.93 14.49 6.26
N PRO A 142 7.82 15.76 6.68
CA PRO A 142 7.19 16.13 7.94
C PRO A 142 5.78 15.56 8.09
N GLU A 143 5.44 15.09 9.30
CA GLU A 143 4.13 14.51 9.65
C GLU A 143 3.71 13.26 8.85
N LEU A 144 4.62 12.61 8.11
CA LEU A 144 4.30 11.42 7.32
C LEU A 144 3.58 10.34 8.13
N GLY A 145 4.11 9.99 9.30
CA GLY A 145 3.52 8.99 10.19
C GLY A 145 2.11 9.37 10.63
N LYS A 146 1.92 10.62 11.06
CA LYS A 146 0.60 11.13 11.45
C LYS A 146 -0.41 11.08 10.30
N LYS A 147 -0.03 11.51 9.09
CA LYS A 147 -0.92 11.53 7.92
C LYS A 147 -1.34 10.13 7.47
N LEU A 148 -0.43 9.16 7.47
CA LEU A 148 -0.79 7.77 7.16
C LEU A 148 -1.66 7.13 8.25
N SER A 149 -1.42 7.47 9.52
CA SER A 149 -2.31 7.07 10.62
C SER A 149 -3.72 7.62 10.41
N GLN A 150 -3.83 8.91 10.08
CA GLN A 150 -5.12 9.57 9.81
C GLN A 150 -5.85 8.94 8.63
N PHE A 151 -5.14 8.61 7.56
CA PHE A 151 -5.72 7.89 6.42
C PHE A 151 -6.33 6.56 6.86
N ILE A 152 -5.58 5.73 7.60
CA ILE A 152 -6.07 4.42 8.07
C ILE A 152 -7.24 4.60 9.03
N ILE A 153 -7.17 5.52 9.99
CA ILE A 153 -8.28 5.82 10.91
C ILE A 153 -9.54 6.18 10.12
N LYS A 154 -9.45 7.16 9.22
CA LYS A 154 -10.59 7.68 8.47
C LYS A 154 -11.20 6.67 7.52
N THR A 155 -10.40 5.77 6.95
CA THR A 155 -10.89 4.81 5.96
C THR A 155 -11.31 3.47 6.57
N THR A 156 -10.86 3.13 7.78
CA THR A 156 -11.15 1.82 8.39
C THR A 156 -12.09 1.90 9.60
N LEU A 157 -11.83 2.77 10.59
CA LEU A 157 -12.64 2.78 11.82
C LEU A 157 -14.14 3.04 11.57
N PRO A 158 -14.55 3.94 10.66
CA PRO A 158 -15.98 4.13 10.36
C PRO A 158 -16.67 2.88 9.83
N LEU A 159 -15.92 1.95 9.22
CA LEU A 159 -16.44 0.73 8.58
C LEU A 159 -16.37 -0.49 9.50
N THR A 160 -15.94 -0.31 10.75
CA THR A 160 -15.98 -1.38 11.76
C THR A 160 -17.40 -1.60 12.26
N GLU A 161 -17.67 -2.82 12.74
CA GLU A 161 -18.94 -3.17 13.40
C GLU A 161 -19.28 -2.21 14.56
N LEU A 162 -18.27 -1.72 15.27
CA LEU A 162 -18.41 -0.80 16.39
C LEU A 162 -19.11 0.53 16.00
N ILE A 163 -19.05 0.89 14.71
CA ILE A 163 -19.58 2.16 14.18
C ILE A 163 -20.80 1.95 13.29
N ILE A 164 -20.71 1.08 12.27
CA ILE A 164 -21.80 0.85 11.31
C ILE A 164 -22.79 -0.24 11.73
N GLY A 165 -22.46 -1.03 12.75
CA GLY A 165 -23.26 -2.16 13.22
C GLY A 165 -23.04 -3.44 12.42
N TYR A 166 -23.48 -4.56 13.01
CA TYR A 166 -23.21 -5.92 12.50
C TYR A 166 -23.80 -6.17 11.10
N GLU A 167 -25.05 -5.76 10.88
CA GLU A 167 -25.75 -5.99 9.61
C GLU A 167 -25.04 -5.31 8.44
N LYS A 168 -24.82 -4.00 8.53
CA LYS A 168 -24.13 -3.21 7.49
C LYS A 168 -22.71 -3.70 7.22
N LYS A 169 -21.96 -4.03 8.29
CA LYS A 169 -20.61 -4.61 8.14
C LYS A 169 -20.68 -5.95 7.41
N SER A 170 -21.65 -6.79 7.72
CA SER A 170 -21.81 -8.12 7.10
C SER A 170 -22.21 -8.02 5.63
N GLU A 171 -23.09 -7.08 5.26
CA GLU A 171 -23.42 -6.79 3.86
C GLU A 171 -22.22 -6.27 3.08
N ALA A 172 -21.47 -5.33 3.67
CA ALA A 172 -20.27 -4.79 3.05
C ALA A 172 -19.17 -5.87 2.90
N ALA A 173 -18.99 -6.75 3.88
CA ALA A 173 -18.06 -7.88 3.79
C ALA A 173 -18.42 -8.84 2.65
N LYS A 174 -19.72 -9.09 2.40
CA LYS A 174 -20.19 -9.86 1.24
C LYS A 174 -19.87 -9.14 -0.07
N LYS A 175 -20.14 -7.82 -0.14
CA LYS A 175 -19.87 -7.00 -1.35
C LYS A 175 -18.39 -6.99 -1.72
N PHE A 176 -17.50 -6.89 -0.73
CA PHE A 176 -16.06 -6.79 -0.93
C PHE A 176 -15.31 -8.11 -0.70
N TYR A 177 -15.99 -9.24 -0.89
CA TYR A 177 -15.34 -10.54 -0.90
C TYR A 177 -14.37 -10.63 -2.10
N ASN A 178 -13.10 -10.97 -1.82
CA ASN A 178 -12.00 -10.89 -2.79
C ASN A 178 -11.06 -12.12 -2.73
N PRO A 179 -11.59 -13.35 -2.91
CA PRO A 179 -10.84 -14.57 -2.63
C PRO A 179 -9.58 -14.75 -3.49
N GLU A 180 -9.60 -14.33 -4.76
CA GLU A 180 -8.46 -14.50 -5.66
C GLU A 180 -7.24 -13.70 -5.18
N LEU A 181 -7.43 -12.41 -4.88
CA LEU A 181 -6.34 -11.54 -4.41
C LEU A 181 -5.95 -11.85 -2.96
N CYS A 182 -6.91 -12.19 -2.09
CA CYS A 182 -6.61 -12.70 -0.74
C CYS A 182 -5.74 -13.96 -0.81
N LYS A 183 -6.01 -14.88 -1.74
CA LYS A 183 -5.23 -16.10 -1.91
C LYS A 183 -3.77 -15.83 -2.28
N ILE A 184 -3.53 -14.82 -3.12
CA ILE A 184 -2.17 -14.37 -3.46
C ILE A 184 -1.45 -13.94 -2.19
N THR A 185 -2.08 -13.11 -1.35
CA THR A 185 -1.51 -12.67 -0.08
C THR A 185 -1.26 -13.83 0.88
N GLU A 186 -2.23 -14.71 1.06
CA GLU A 186 -2.12 -15.92 1.88
C GLU A 186 -0.89 -16.77 1.55
N GLU A 187 -0.66 -16.97 0.25
CA GLU A 187 0.43 -17.78 -0.27
C GLU A 187 1.76 -17.05 -0.19
N LEU A 188 1.82 -15.82 -0.71
CA LEU A 188 3.07 -15.09 -0.88
C LEU A 188 3.58 -14.41 0.39
N VAL A 189 2.71 -14.11 1.36
CA VAL A 189 3.10 -13.48 2.63
C VAL A 189 3.25 -14.51 3.74
N PHE A 190 2.30 -15.44 3.89
CA PHE A 190 2.23 -16.30 5.08
C PHE A 190 2.63 -17.76 4.86
N THR A 191 2.77 -18.21 3.61
CA THR A 191 3.02 -19.63 3.33
C THR A 191 4.41 -19.84 2.72
N HIS A 192 4.63 -19.38 1.49
CA HIS A 192 5.84 -19.70 0.72
C HIS A 192 7.14 -19.15 1.31
N PRO A 193 7.20 -17.98 1.97
CA PRO A 193 8.43 -17.50 2.60
C PRO A 193 9.02 -18.47 3.64
N TYR A 194 8.22 -19.38 4.20
CA TYR A 194 8.60 -20.24 5.31
C TYR A 194 8.70 -21.73 4.93
N ASN A 195 8.36 -22.11 3.70
CA ASN A 195 8.40 -23.52 3.28
C ASN A 195 8.72 -23.75 1.80
N ASP A 196 8.69 -22.70 0.97
CA ASP A 196 8.97 -22.73 -0.48
C ASP A 196 8.29 -23.88 -1.24
N LEU A 197 7.05 -24.22 -0.86
CA LEU A 197 6.34 -25.38 -1.44
C LEU A 197 6.21 -25.34 -2.97
N ARG A 198 6.31 -24.16 -3.58
CA ARG A 198 6.23 -23.97 -5.04
C ARG A 198 7.59 -23.86 -5.73
N GLY A 199 8.70 -23.81 -4.98
CA GLY A 199 10.04 -23.59 -5.53
C GLY A 199 10.17 -22.25 -6.27
N ARG A 200 9.50 -21.20 -5.77
CA ARG A 200 9.43 -19.88 -6.42
C ARG A 200 9.98 -18.74 -5.57
N ASN A 201 10.50 -19.04 -4.38
CA ASN A 201 11.29 -18.06 -3.64
C ASN A 201 12.57 -17.73 -4.42
N ILE A 202 13.00 -16.47 -4.34
CA ILE A 202 14.15 -15.95 -5.07
C ILE A 202 15.20 -15.55 -4.03
N LEU A 203 16.14 -16.44 -3.74
CA LEU A 203 17.17 -16.22 -2.72
C LEU A 203 18.40 -15.57 -3.34
N PHE A 204 19.01 -14.64 -2.60
CA PHE A 204 20.33 -14.14 -2.95
C PHE A 204 21.35 -15.25 -2.71
N LYS A 205 22.10 -15.64 -3.75
CA LYS A 205 22.90 -16.87 -3.77
C LYS A 205 23.89 -16.94 -2.60
N GLU A 206 24.57 -15.83 -2.31
CA GLU A 206 25.57 -15.72 -1.27
C GLU A 206 24.98 -15.75 0.15
N ASN A 207 23.68 -15.48 0.31
CA ASN A 207 22.96 -15.51 1.57
C ASN A 207 22.02 -16.73 1.70
N GLU A 208 21.97 -17.60 0.69
CA GLU A 208 20.94 -18.61 0.52
C GLU A 208 20.88 -19.57 1.72
N GLN A 209 22.02 -20.13 2.12
CA GLN A 209 22.08 -21.08 3.23
C GLN A 209 21.63 -20.45 4.55
N TRP A 210 22.02 -19.20 4.79
CA TRP A 210 21.60 -18.46 5.99
C TRP A 210 20.10 -18.22 5.98
N LEU A 211 19.54 -17.73 4.87
CA LEU A 211 18.11 -17.49 4.69
C LEU A 211 17.28 -18.75 4.95
N LYS A 212 17.66 -19.88 4.32
CA LYS A 212 16.99 -21.18 4.54
C LYS A 212 17.04 -21.60 6.00
N SER A 213 18.18 -21.43 6.66
CA SER A 213 18.35 -21.79 8.08
C SER A 213 17.44 -20.98 9.01
N LYS A 214 17.14 -19.73 8.65
CA LYS A 214 16.33 -18.82 9.48
C LYS A 214 14.83 -18.91 9.22
N LEU A 215 14.44 -19.16 7.97
CA LEU A 215 13.05 -19.06 7.53
C LEU A 215 12.37 -20.42 7.31
N TYR A 216 13.05 -21.43 6.75
CA TYR A 216 12.41 -22.69 6.37
C TYR A 216 12.35 -23.69 7.52
N ASN A 217 13.41 -23.81 8.31
CA ASN A 217 13.54 -24.80 9.38
C ASN A 217 13.20 -24.23 10.77
N ASN A 218 12.39 -23.17 10.83
CA ASN A 218 12.09 -22.44 12.06
C ASN A 218 10.64 -22.68 12.47
N THR A 219 10.43 -23.71 13.30
CA THR A 219 9.08 -24.14 13.72
C THR A 219 8.31 -23.04 14.45
N PRO A 220 8.88 -22.30 15.42
CA PRO A 220 8.19 -21.16 16.04
C PRO A 220 7.77 -20.09 15.03
N LEU A 221 8.64 -19.77 14.06
CA LEU A 221 8.32 -18.77 13.03
C LEU A 221 7.20 -19.24 12.10
N ALA A 222 7.22 -20.52 11.69
CA ALA A 222 6.16 -21.11 10.88
C ALA A 222 4.81 -21.10 11.63
N ALA A 223 4.81 -21.34 12.95
CA ALA A 223 3.61 -21.22 13.78
C ALA A 223 3.10 -19.76 13.85
N ALA A 224 4.01 -18.78 14.02
CA ALA A 224 3.64 -17.36 13.99
C ALA A 224 3.07 -16.95 12.62
N ALA A 225 3.65 -17.43 11.52
CA ALA A 225 3.12 -17.21 10.17
C ALA A 225 1.72 -17.82 10.01
N ALA A 226 1.48 -19.03 10.53
CA ALA A 226 0.18 -19.67 10.50
C ALA A 226 -0.87 -18.90 11.32
N HIS A 227 -0.51 -18.37 12.49
CA HIS A 227 -1.40 -17.52 13.29
C HIS A 227 -1.76 -16.22 12.56
N LEU A 228 -0.78 -15.56 11.92
CA LEU A 228 -1.06 -14.36 11.12
C LEU A 228 -1.92 -14.67 9.90
N LYS A 229 -1.73 -15.82 9.25
CA LYS A 229 -2.59 -16.29 8.16
C LYS A 229 -4.03 -16.49 8.63
N GLU A 230 -4.21 -17.19 9.75
CA GLU A 230 -5.52 -17.41 10.37
C GLU A 230 -6.20 -16.06 10.66
N ARG A 231 -5.46 -15.15 11.28
CA ARG A 231 -5.91 -13.80 11.57
C ARG A 231 -6.35 -13.03 10.32
N PHE A 232 -5.56 -13.10 9.24
CA PHE A 232 -5.87 -12.46 7.96
C PHE A 232 -7.14 -13.05 7.31
N CYS A 233 -7.31 -14.37 7.37
CA CYS A 233 -8.43 -15.07 6.71
C CYS A 233 -9.75 -14.98 7.49
N ASN A 234 -9.70 -14.91 8.82
CA ASN A 234 -10.87 -15.10 9.67
C ASN A 234 -11.26 -13.89 10.53
N TYR A 235 -10.59 -12.74 10.38
CA TYR A 235 -10.90 -11.54 11.15
C TYR A 235 -11.37 -10.36 10.27
N PRO A 236 -12.64 -10.35 9.81
CA PRO A 236 -13.20 -9.29 8.99
C PRO A 236 -13.51 -8.03 9.82
N GLN A 237 -12.47 -7.28 10.18
CA GLN A 237 -12.54 -6.13 11.07
C GLN A 237 -13.08 -4.87 10.39
N SER A 238 -12.57 -4.57 9.19
CA SER A 238 -12.92 -3.39 8.39
C SER A 238 -12.56 -3.62 6.92
N LEU A 239 -13.09 -2.81 6.01
CA LEU A 239 -12.58 -2.70 4.65
C LEU A 239 -11.16 -2.10 4.69
N ILE A 240 -10.14 -2.94 4.47
CA ILE A 240 -8.73 -2.53 4.39
C ILE A 240 -8.32 -2.28 2.93
N HIS A 241 -7.22 -1.58 2.71
CA HIS A 241 -6.60 -1.41 1.40
C HIS A 241 -6.00 -2.74 0.90
N GLY A 242 -5.38 -3.53 1.77
CA GLY A 242 -4.90 -4.88 1.47
C GLY A 242 -3.57 -4.97 0.74
N ASP A 243 -2.97 -3.83 0.36
CA ASP A 243 -1.59 -3.74 -0.19
C ASP A 243 -1.01 -2.32 0.01
N LEU A 244 -1.16 -1.77 1.23
CA LEU A 244 -0.77 -0.41 1.56
C LEU A 244 0.75 -0.27 1.80
N HIS A 245 1.53 -0.43 0.73
CA HIS A 245 2.98 -0.26 0.75
C HIS A 245 3.43 1.14 0.28
N SER A 246 4.71 1.49 0.47
CA SER A 246 5.24 2.82 0.10
C SER A 246 5.15 3.15 -1.40
N ALA A 247 4.97 2.16 -2.28
CA ALA A 247 4.72 2.43 -3.70
C ALA A 247 3.25 2.74 -4.03
N SER A 248 2.31 2.49 -3.11
CA SER A 248 0.88 2.82 -3.23
C SER A 248 0.56 4.19 -2.65
N VAL A 249 1.60 4.93 -2.24
CA VAL A 249 1.50 6.26 -1.66
C VAL A 249 2.31 7.23 -2.50
N PHE A 250 1.69 8.32 -2.87
CA PHE A 250 2.27 9.44 -3.59
C PHE A 250 2.31 10.66 -2.66
N VAL A 251 3.40 11.41 -2.71
CA VAL A 251 3.64 12.57 -1.85
C VAL A 251 3.97 13.81 -2.67
N ASN A 252 3.37 14.93 -2.29
CA ASN A 252 3.71 16.26 -2.80
C ASN A 252 4.18 17.15 -1.63
N GLY A 253 5.05 18.11 -1.90
CA GLY A 253 5.57 19.06 -0.92
C GLY A 253 6.86 18.64 -0.23
N SER A 254 7.60 17.64 -0.73
CA SER A 254 8.87 17.20 -0.13
C SER A 254 9.97 18.27 -0.13
N SER A 255 9.89 19.24 -1.05
CA SER A 255 10.77 20.41 -1.09
C SER A 255 10.35 21.53 -0.12
N SER A 256 9.08 21.56 0.29
CA SER A 256 8.55 22.54 1.24
C SER A 256 8.57 21.93 2.64
N LEU A 257 9.58 22.27 3.46
CA LEU A 257 9.81 21.77 4.83
C LEU A 257 8.65 22.00 5.84
N LYS A 258 7.46 22.39 5.39
CA LYS A 258 6.33 22.78 6.25
C LYS A 258 5.11 21.86 6.13
N ASN A 259 4.77 21.35 4.94
CA ASN A 259 3.58 20.51 4.75
C ASN A 259 3.75 19.56 3.56
N ILE A 260 3.37 18.29 3.76
CA ILE A 260 3.23 17.32 2.68
C ILE A 260 1.75 16.97 2.47
N ASN A 261 1.39 16.64 1.23
CA ASN A 261 0.11 16.05 0.88
C ASN A 261 0.34 14.62 0.40
N LEU A 262 -0.58 13.72 0.74
CA LEU A 262 -0.51 12.32 0.35
C LEU A 262 -1.67 11.97 -0.58
N LYS A 263 -1.42 11.12 -1.57
CA LYS A 263 -2.42 10.45 -2.38
C LYS A 263 -2.17 8.95 -2.33
N ILE A 264 -3.16 8.17 -1.91
CA ILE A 264 -3.11 6.72 -1.81
C ILE A 264 -3.92 6.14 -2.98
N ILE A 265 -3.33 5.15 -3.63
CA ILE A 265 -3.84 4.53 -4.86
C ILE A 265 -3.83 3.01 -4.75
N ASP A 266 -4.48 2.35 -5.69
CA ASP A 266 -4.36 0.90 -5.91
C ASP A 266 -4.91 -0.01 -4.79
N PRO A 267 -6.11 0.24 -4.22
CA PRO A 267 -6.71 -0.66 -3.25
C PRO A 267 -7.34 -1.90 -3.91
N GLU A 268 -6.70 -2.51 -4.91
CA GLU A 268 -7.26 -3.66 -5.63
C GLU A 268 -7.34 -4.93 -4.75
N PHE A 269 -6.43 -5.05 -3.78
CA PHE A 269 -6.42 -6.12 -2.77
C PHE A 269 -7.43 -5.90 -1.63
N ALA A 270 -8.24 -4.84 -1.70
CA ALA A 270 -9.16 -4.51 -0.63
C ALA A 270 -10.20 -5.62 -0.39
N PHE A 271 -10.43 -5.89 0.88
CA PHE A 271 -11.45 -6.79 1.41
C PHE A 271 -11.74 -6.44 2.87
N TYR A 272 -12.75 -7.07 3.47
CA TYR A 272 -12.96 -6.96 4.92
C TYR A 272 -11.96 -7.84 5.68
N GLY A 273 -10.92 -7.22 6.24
CA GLY A 273 -9.81 -7.89 6.91
C GLY A 273 -9.31 -7.13 8.14
N PRO A 274 -8.20 -7.57 8.77
CA PRO A 274 -7.62 -6.93 9.95
C PRO A 274 -7.00 -5.57 9.60
N ILE A 275 -7.39 -4.50 10.31
CA ILE A 275 -6.81 -3.15 10.18
C ILE A 275 -5.29 -3.18 10.44
N GLY A 276 -4.86 -4.07 11.33
CA GLY A 276 -3.44 -4.32 11.61
C GLY A 276 -2.64 -4.68 10.35
N TYR A 277 -3.24 -5.28 9.32
CA TYR A 277 -2.52 -5.64 8.11
C TYR A 277 -2.03 -4.41 7.33
N ASP A 278 -2.87 -3.40 7.13
CA ASP A 278 -2.46 -2.14 6.48
C ASP A 278 -1.44 -1.38 7.33
N LEU A 279 -1.65 -1.30 8.65
CA LEU A 279 -0.70 -0.70 9.58
C LEU A 279 0.68 -1.38 9.51
N GLY A 280 0.68 -2.71 9.49
CA GLY A 280 1.89 -3.53 9.41
C GLY A 280 2.64 -3.33 8.09
N ASN A 281 1.94 -3.24 6.96
CA ASN A 281 2.55 -2.98 5.66
C ASN A 281 3.22 -1.59 5.60
N VAL A 282 2.55 -0.55 6.10
CA VAL A 282 3.15 0.80 6.20
C VAL A 282 4.40 0.77 7.07
N LEU A 283 4.32 0.14 8.25
CA LEU A 283 5.46 0.03 9.18
C LEU A 283 6.63 -0.73 8.56
N ALA A 284 6.38 -1.82 7.83
CA ALA A 284 7.41 -2.59 7.14
C ALA A 284 8.12 -1.75 6.09
N HIS A 285 7.38 -0.95 5.33
CA HIS A 285 7.95 -0.06 4.31
C HIS A 285 8.73 1.13 4.89
N PHE A 286 8.42 1.56 6.11
CA PHE A 286 9.31 2.46 6.85
C PHE A 286 10.62 1.78 7.25
N ILE A 287 10.56 0.51 7.70
CA ILE A 287 11.75 -0.26 8.08
C ILE A 287 12.61 -0.60 6.85
N PHE A 288 12.01 -0.90 5.68
CA PHE A 288 12.77 -1.09 4.44
C PHE A 288 13.55 0.16 4.05
N ALA A 289 12.92 1.34 4.08
CA ALA A 289 13.58 2.60 3.79
C ALA A 289 14.71 2.92 4.78
N GLU A 290 14.45 2.78 6.09
CA GLU A 290 15.44 2.96 7.15
C GLU A 290 16.65 2.03 6.95
N THR A 291 16.40 0.74 6.70
CA THR A 291 17.47 -0.25 6.51
C THR A 291 18.23 -0.02 5.22
N TYR A 292 17.55 0.35 4.13
CA TYR A 292 18.21 0.75 2.89
C TYR A 292 19.17 1.91 3.11
N VAL A 293 18.70 2.99 3.74
CA VAL A 293 19.52 4.19 3.99
C VAL A 293 20.69 3.89 4.91
N LYS A 294 20.53 2.99 5.89
CA LYS A 294 21.62 2.51 6.75
C LYS A 294 22.76 1.89 5.93
N TYR A 295 22.44 1.01 4.97
CA TYR A 295 23.43 0.22 4.24
C TYR A 295 23.90 0.79 2.90
N THR A 296 23.10 1.61 2.22
CA THR A 296 23.45 2.14 0.89
C THR A 296 24.69 3.04 0.95
N LYS A 297 25.48 3.04 -0.13
CA LYS A 297 26.62 3.95 -0.32
C LYS A 297 26.23 5.24 -1.04
N GLU A 298 24.99 5.35 -1.52
CA GLU A 298 24.51 6.49 -2.32
C GLU A 298 24.16 7.73 -1.47
N ILE A 299 24.06 7.57 -0.15
CA ILE A 299 23.66 8.63 0.78
C ILE A 299 24.84 8.95 1.71
N SER A 300 25.12 10.25 1.91
CA SER A 300 26.17 10.69 2.83
C SER A 300 25.85 10.36 4.29
N GLU A 301 26.87 10.13 5.11
CA GLU A 301 26.70 9.73 6.52
C GLU A 301 25.91 10.76 7.34
N GLU A 302 26.11 12.06 7.08
CA GLU A 302 25.32 13.13 7.68
C GLU A 302 23.83 12.99 7.36
N LYS A 303 23.49 12.83 6.07
CA LYS A 303 22.10 12.68 5.62
C LYS A 303 21.47 11.40 6.14
N LYS A 304 22.25 10.30 6.24
CA LYS A 304 21.80 9.05 6.86
C LYS A 304 21.37 9.28 8.30
N ASN A 305 22.22 9.89 9.13
CA ASN A 305 21.91 10.11 10.54
C ASN A 305 20.65 10.95 10.74
N ILE A 306 20.46 12.01 9.93
CA ILE A 306 19.25 12.83 9.96
C ILE A 306 18.01 11.98 9.58
N PHE A 307 18.11 11.21 8.51
CA PHE A 307 17.00 10.38 8.04
C PHE A 307 16.64 9.26 9.01
N LEU A 308 17.61 8.57 9.61
CA LEU A 308 17.36 7.51 10.59
C LEU A 308 16.63 8.05 11.83
N ASN A 309 17.03 9.23 12.32
CA ASN A 309 16.29 9.92 13.40
C ASN A 309 14.87 10.31 12.99
N PHE A 310 14.70 10.80 11.76
CA PHE A 310 13.38 11.09 11.20
C PHE A 310 12.50 9.84 11.10
N MET A 311 13.05 8.71 10.66
CA MET A 311 12.31 7.45 10.54
C MET A 311 11.93 6.87 11.90
N LEU A 312 12.81 6.97 12.90
CA LEU A 312 12.48 6.59 14.28
C LEU A 312 11.26 7.36 14.79
N LYS A 313 11.28 8.70 14.65
CA LYS A 313 10.15 9.55 15.02
C LYS A 313 8.90 9.23 14.18
N THR A 314 9.05 9.05 12.88
CA THR A 314 7.93 8.77 11.96
C THR A 314 7.20 7.48 12.32
N LYS A 315 7.93 6.39 12.62
CA LYS A 315 7.34 5.12 13.07
C LYS A 315 6.61 5.27 14.41
N HIS A 316 7.24 5.96 15.37
CA HIS A 316 6.63 6.24 16.67
C HIS A 316 5.34 7.07 16.53
N ASP A 317 5.40 8.17 15.79
CA ASP A 317 4.26 9.05 15.53
C ASP A 317 3.15 8.28 14.80
N PHE A 318 3.47 7.42 13.84
CA PHE A 318 2.48 6.61 13.13
C PHE A 318 1.65 5.73 14.08
N LEU A 319 2.31 4.94 14.93
CA LEU A 319 1.60 4.03 15.84
C LEU A 319 0.89 4.77 16.99
N THR A 320 1.51 5.81 17.53
CA THR A 320 0.93 6.59 18.65
C THR A 320 -0.23 7.47 18.20
N ASN A 321 -0.18 8.08 17.01
CA ASN A 321 -1.34 8.80 16.46
C ASN A 321 -2.47 7.82 16.15
N PHE A 322 -2.19 6.60 15.65
CA PHE A 322 -3.24 5.62 15.41
C PHE A 322 -3.97 5.26 16.70
N PHE A 323 -3.20 5.01 17.76
CA PHE A 323 -3.75 4.72 19.08
C PHE A 323 -4.57 5.88 19.66
N THR A 324 -4.02 7.09 19.65
CA THR A 324 -4.63 8.24 20.34
C THR A 324 -5.79 8.84 19.55
N GLU A 325 -5.61 9.17 18.28
CA GLU A 325 -6.67 9.71 17.42
C GLU A 325 -7.75 8.64 17.15
N GLY A 326 -7.35 7.37 17.00
CA GLY A 326 -8.30 6.26 16.87
C GLY A 326 -9.16 6.05 18.12
N ALA A 327 -8.58 6.18 19.32
CA ALA A 327 -9.35 6.11 20.57
C ALA A 327 -10.37 7.25 20.68
N GLN A 328 -9.98 8.47 20.31
CA GLN A 328 -10.89 9.62 20.26
C GLN A 328 -12.03 9.42 19.26
N TYR A 329 -11.71 8.88 18.08
CA TYR A 329 -12.70 8.57 17.06
C TYR A 329 -13.70 7.52 17.56
N LEU A 330 -13.23 6.40 18.12
CA LEU A 330 -14.11 5.35 18.64
C LEU A 330 -14.94 5.82 19.83
N GLN A 331 -14.35 6.57 20.76
CA GLN A 331 -15.07 7.07 21.94
C GLN A 331 -16.24 8.00 21.56
N SER A 332 -16.08 8.78 20.49
CA SER A 332 -17.13 9.68 19.99
C SER A 332 -18.12 9.01 19.04
N GLY A 333 -17.66 8.05 18.22
CA GLY A 333 -18.47 7.43 17.16
C GLY A 333 -19.27 6.20 17.60
N ILE A 334 -18.80 5.44 18.60
CA ILE A 334 -19.49 4.22 19.07
C ILE A 334 -20.85 4.62 19.67
N LYS A 335 -21.92 3.98 19.20
CA LYS A 335 -23.28 4.22 19.72
C LYS A 335 -23.68 3.22 20.80
N ASP A 336 -23.31 1.96 20.63
CA ASP A 336 -23.59 0.88 21.57
C ASP A 336 -22.90 1.11 22.92
N SER A 337 -23.68 1.09 24.01
CA SER A 337 -23.18 1.34 25.36
C SER A 337 -22.21 0.27 25.85
N ALA A 338 -22.31 -0.97 25.36
CA ALA A 338 -21.41 -2.06 25.74
C ALA A 338 -19.96 -1.77 25.28
N TYR A 339 -19.79 -1.10 24.15
CA TYR A 339 -18.48 -0.79 23.56
C TYR A 339 -17.93 0.59 23.93
N LYS A 340 -18.70 1.45 24.61
CA LYS A 340 -18.26 2.80 25.01
C LYS A 340 -17.22 2.82 26.15
N ASN A 341 -16.90 1.67 26.71
CA ASN A 341 -15.92 1.56 27.78
C ASN A 341 -14.51 1.92 27.29
N LYS A 342 -13.84 2.88 27.95
CA LYS A 342 -12.49 3.34 27.57
C LYS A 342 -11.44 2.24 27.62
N THR A 343 -11.53 1.32 28.59
CA THR A 343 -10.61 0.18 28.70
C THR A 343 -10.81 -0.80 27.54
N PHE A 344 -12.06 -1.05 27.14
CA PHE A 344 -12.36 -1.84 25.93
C PHE A 344 -11.73 -1.19 24.68
N ILE A 345 -11.97 0.10 24.44
CA ILE A 345 -11.43 0.83 23.28
C ILE A 345 -9.89 0.76 23.25
N ALA A 346 -9.25 1.01 24.39
CA ALA A 346 -7.80 0.94 24.51
C ALA A 346 -7.27 -0.47 24.19
N ASN A 347 -7.92 -1.52 24.70
CA ASN A 347 -7.51 -2.90 24.44
C ASN A 347 -7.76 -3.31 22.98
N TYR A 348 -8.86 -2.86 22.38
CA TYR A 348 -9.17 -3.07 20.96
C TYR A 348 -8.07 -2.50 20.05
N LEU A 349 -7.64 -1.27 20.33
CA LEU A 349 -6.57 -0.61 19.57
C LEU A 349 -5.20 -1.22 19.84
N LYS A 350 -4.87 -1.57 21.09
CA LYS A 350 -3.65 -2.32 21.43
C LYS A 350 -3.56 -3.64 20.67
N ASN A 351 -4.64 -4.41 20.62
CA ASN A 351 -4.69 -5.67 19.87
C ASN A 351 -4.52 -5.43 18.36
N THR A 352 -5.13 -4.37 17.82
CA THR A 352 -4.92 -3.97 16.41
C THR A 352 -3.46 -3.63 16.13
N LEU A 353 -2.76 -2.97 17.06
CA LEU A 353 -1.33 -2.69 16.95
C LEU A 353 -0.47 -3.97 17.08
N LYS A 354 -0.84 -4.92 17.95
CA LYS A 354 -0.16 -6.24 18.02
C LYS A 354 -0.22 -6.96 16.68
N ASP A 355 -1.41 -7.00 16.08
CA ASP A 355 -1.60 -7.54 14.73
C ASP A 355 -0.68 -6.82 13.73
N ALA A 356 -0.59 -5.48 13.80
CA ALA A 356 0.29 -4.69 12.93
C ALA A 356 1.77 -5.04 13.07
N ILE A 357 2.28 -5.24 14.29
CA ILE A 357 3.67 -5.66 14.50
C ILE A 357 3.93 -7.03 13.87
N GLY A 358 3.02 -7.98 14.07
CA GLY A 358 3.14 -9.32 13.47
C GLY A 358 3.12 -9.29 11.93
N PHE A 359 2.15 -8.59 11.35
CA PHE A 359 2.04 -8.43 9.89
C PHE A 359 3.24 -7.68 9.30
N CYS A 360 3.76 -6.67 10.00
CA CYS A 360 5.00 -6.00 9.62
C CYS A 360 6.15 -7.01 9.50
N GLY A 361 6.32 -7.89 10.49
CA GLY A 361 7.39 -8.88 10.44
C GLY A 361 7.25 -9.90 9.30
N ALA A 362 6.01 -10.29 8.97
CA ALA A 362 5.75 -11.15 7.82
C ALA A 362 6.06 -10.43 6.49
N GLU A 363 5.72 -9.15 6.37
CA GLU A 363 6.04 -8.32 5.20
C GLU A 363 7.55 -8.15 5.02
N LEU A 364 8.30 -7.91 6.10
CA LEU A 364 9.77 -7.87 6.09
C LEU A 364 10.37 -9.16 5.52
N ASN A 365 9.95 -10.31 6.05
CA ASN A 365 10.45 -11.61 5.63
C ASN A 365 10.10 -11.93 4.18
N ARG A 366 8.83 -11.72 3.77
CA ARG A 366 8.36 -12.10 2.43
C ARG A 366 9.00 -11.29 1.31
N ARG A 367 9.33 -10.00 1.54
CA ARG A 367 10.04 -9.18 0.54
C ARG A 367 11.52 -9.53 0.41
N VAL A 368 12.14 -10.12 1.45
CA VAL A 368 13.51 -10.61 1.37
C VAL A 368 13.60 -11.91 0.60
N ILE A 369 12.78 -12.92 0.92
CA ILE A 369 12.93 -14.27 0.32
C ILE A 369 11.98 -14.56 -0.85
N GLY A 370 10.81 -13.92 -0.87
CA GLY A 370 9.74 -14.24 -1.81
C GLY A 370 9.98 -13.72 -3.22
N SER A 371 9.05 -14.06 -4.12
CA SER A 371 9.14 -13.72 -5.54
C SER A 371 8.96 -12.23 -5.85
N ALA A 372 8.31 -11.47 -4.95
CA ALA A 372 7.99 -10.07 -5.14
C ALA A 372 8.83 -9.18 -4.21
N LYS A 373 10.11 -8.99 -4.57
CA LYS A 373 11.03 -8.14 -3.80
C LYS A 373 10.69 -6.65 -3.92
N THR A 374 11.36 -5.83 -3.12
CA THR A 374 11.23 -4.36 -3.18
C THR A 374 12.55 -3.70 -3.57
N ALA A 375 12.47 -2.50 -4.17
CA ALA A 375 13.61 -1.77 -4.71
C ALA A 375 14.66 -1.45 -3.64
N GLU A 376 14.25 -1.20 -2.40
CA GLU A 376 15.11 -0.99 -1.23
C GLU A 376 16.10 -2.16 -0.99
N ILE A 377 15.77 -3.37 -1.46
CA ILE A 377 16.65 -4.55 -1.38
C ILE A 377 17.39 -4.73 -2.69
N THR A 378 16.67 -4.71 -3.81
CA THR A 378 17.23 -5.10 -5.12
C THR A 378 18.14 -4.04 -5.74
N SER A 379 18.07 -2.77 -5.29
CA SER A 379 18.98 -1.71 -5.75
C SER A 379 20.40 -1.87 -5.20
N ILE A 380 20.59 -2.60 -4.09
CA ILE A 380 21.94 -2.95 -3.63
C ILE A 380 22.47 -4.07 -4.52
N THR A 381 23.28 -3.68 -5.51
CA THR A 381 23.80 -4.55 -6.56
C THR A 381 24.83 -5.56 -6.02
N GLU A 382 25.17 -6.55 -6.86
CA GLU A 382 26.19 -7.58 -6.59
C GLU A 382 27.56 -7.00 -6.22
N GLU A 383 27.92 -5.84 -6.78
CA GLU A 383 29.15 -5.13 -6.44
C GLU A 383 29.23 -4.77 -4.94
N ASN A 384 28.08 -4.64 -4.29
CA ASN A 384 27.92 -4.37 -2.87
C ASN A 384 27.34 -5.57 -2.10
N LYS A 385 27.60 -6.80 -2.55
CA LYS A 385 27.03 -8.04 -1.97
C LYS A 385 27.12 -8.14 -0.44
N THR A 386 28.22 -7.73 0.19
CA THR A 386 28.37 -7.78 1.65
C THR A 386 27.33 -6.90 2.35
N LEU A 387 27.06 -5.70 1.80
CA LEU A 387 26.04 -4.79 2.32
C LEU A 387 24.64 -5.34 2.09
N ARG A 388 24.39 -5.97 0.93
CA ARG A 388 23.11 -6.64 0.66
C ARG A 388 22.85 -7.79 1.63
N ILE A 389 23.84 -8.63 1.90
CA ILE A 389 23.75 -9.70 2.88
C ILE A 389 23.38 -9.12 4.26
N GLN A 390 24.10 -8.09 4.72
CA GLN A 390 23.81 -7.46 6.01
C GLN A 390 22.39 -6.86 6.07
N LEU A 391 21.97 -6.17 5.00
CA LEU A 391 20.61 -5.64 4.90
C LEU A 391 19.55 -6.75 4.96
N GLU A 392 19.69 -7.81 4.16
CA GLU A 392 18.75 -8.93 4.15
C GLU A 392 18.70 -9.63 5.52
N GLN A 393 19.84 -9.81 6.18
CA GLN A 393 19.92 -10.41 7.50
C GLN A 393 19.27 -9.54 8.59
N ASP A 394 19.49 -8.23 8.56
CA ASP A 394 18.86 -7.27 9.49
C ASP A 394 17.34 -7.27 9.35
N LEU A 395 16.84 -7.24 8.11
CA LEU A 395 15.40 -7.30 7.82
C LEU A 395 14.77 -8.61 8.30
N VAL A 396 15.40 -9.75 8.00
CA VAL A 396 14.90 -11.06 8.41
C VAL A 396 14.92 -11.23 9.93
N ASN A 397 16.02 -10.85 10.59
CA ASN A 397 16.11 -10.94 12.04
C ASN A 397 15.07 -10.02 12.72
N THR A 398 14.84 -8.82 12.18
CA THR A 398 13.81 -7.90 12.66
C THR A 398 12.42 -8.49 12.44
N GLY A 399 12.14 -9.03 11.25
CA GLY A 399 10.86 -9.64 10.93
C GLY A 399 10.53 -10.83 11.82
N ILE A 400 11.49 -11.72 12.06
CA ILE A 400 11.36 -12.84 13.00
C ILE A 400 11.04 -12.33 14.42
N LYS A 401 11.77 -11.33 14.92
CA LYS A 401 11.51 -10.77 16.26
C LYS A 401 10.11 -10.16 16.38
N MET A 402 9.68 -9.42 15.37
CA MET A 402 8.35 -8.78 15.35
C MET A 402 7.22 -9.81 15.29
N MET A 403 7.41 -10.91 14.54
CA MET A 403 6.41 -11.99 14.49
C MET A 403 6.32 -12.79 15.80
N LEU A 404 7.43 -12.97 16.52
CA LEU A 404 7.47 -13.82 17.72
C LEU A 404 7.20 -13.06 19.02
N ASN A 405 7.48 -11.75 19.08
CA ASN A 405 7.49 -10.99 20.33
C ASN A 405 6.63 -9.71 20.27
N THR A 406 5.45 -9.78 19.65
CA THR A 406 4.57 -8.61 19.45
C THR A 406 4.28 -7.85 20.74
N ASP A 407 4.15 -8.54 21.87
CA ASP A 407 3.84 -7.94 23.18
C ASP A 407 4.95 -6.99 23.65
N SER A 408 6.22 -7.38 23.50
CA SER A 408 7.37 -6.55 23.87
C SER A 408 7.38 -5.22 23.11
N TYR A 409 7.04 -5.23 21.82
CA TYR A 409 6.97 -4.00 21.01
C TYR A 409 5.86 -3.07 21.46
N ILE A 410 4.73 -3.62 21.91
CA ILE A 410 3.62 -2.83 22.45
C ILE A 410 3.97 -2.24 23.81
N GLU A 411 4.62 -3.01 24.68
CA GLU A 411 5.11 -2.49 25.96
C GLU A 411 6.10 -1.34 25.75
N GLU A 412 7.07 -1.50 24.85
CA GLU A 412 8.03 -0.44 24.51
C GLU A 412 7.36 0.83 23.94
N LEU A 413 6.29 0.68 23.17
CA LEU A 413 5.54 1.80 22.60
C LEU A 413 4.81 2.64 23.66
N PHE A 414 4.38 2.03 24.78
CA PHE A 414 3.56 2.68 25.80
C PHE A 414 4.27 2.91 27.15
N CYS A 415 5.50 2.41 27.33
CA CYS A 415 6.31 2.59 28.55
C CYS A 415 7.36 3.72 28.47
N LYS A 416 7.47 4.40 27.32
CA LYS A 416 8.25 5.64 27.15
C LYS A 416 7.30 6.83 27.04
#